data_AF-A0A5N5VZD5-F1
#
_entry.id   AF-A0A5N5VZD5-F1
#
_cell.length_a   1.000
_cell.length_b   1.000
_cell.length_c   1.000
_cell.angle_alpha   90.00
_cell.angle_beta   90.00
_cell.angle_gamma   90.00
#
_symmetry.space_group_name_H-M   'P 1'
#
loop_
_entity.id
_entity.type
_entity.pdbx_description
1 polymer ?
#
loop_
_entity_poly.entity_id
_entity_poly.type
_entity_poly.pdbx_seq_one_letter_code
_entity_poly.pdbx_strand_id
1 'polypeptide(L)'
;MSETTVTTAVELLPLPESWTVPEGWKRHVLPVDPDNVDSPLSRRGYEASAHYTLDVERRQVSVHLVTDEARHRNVELGESIAPFTLFRSSVVPSRLDLGALTLRYHLEMATAETINSLLAETEPLVRELLDHLVPVPGTGAKDWTPRAFDAARRLRHLIDRRPYRGTEYDFPHAQGSYVVAAGDFFQVFPSLVQHEWAEATGEALERAIEGVHQAALRITAVEHLERLIPVTLTGKKLPDGQYGPVTSVIIVGTRAWLHTYRQQQAGDLTPMDTARWDGAPGHALHVQDDSSDADLQAVAERALRDAAGQGIKLLGVDSWAENLRAERRTAVRRQLEALGADIGEMEKSLKPMKQRRKVLVTRVLGWDEQDTDSSLGRLAGMSHTAVGDIREALAKDDTE
;
A
#
# COMPACT_ATOMS: atom_id res chain seq x y z
N MET A 1 -18.23 24.09 -25.21
CA MET A 1 -18.49 22.75 -25.78
C MET A 1 -19.28 21.99 -24.74
N SER A 2 -20.51 21.57 -25.05
CA SER A 2 -21.33 20.80 -24.11
C SER A 2 -20.85 19.35 -24.16
N GLU A 3 -20.06 18.91 -23.17
CA GLU A 3 -19.76 17.49 -23.00
C GLU A 3 -21.07 16.75 -22.78
N THR A 4 -21.41 15.86 -23.71
CA THR A 4 -22.55 14.97 -23.56
C THR A 4 -22.11 13.90 -22.55
N THR A 5 -22.43 14.11 -21.27
CA THR A 5 -22.11 13.16 -20.21
C THR A 5 -22.91 11.88 -20.49
N VAL A 6 -22.25 10.86 -21.03
CA VAL A 6 -22.86 9.54 -21.18
C VAL A 6 -23.02 8.96 -19.78
N THR A 7 -24.20 9.13 -19.18
CA THR A 7 -24.53 8.55 -17.88
C THR A 7 -24.55 7.03 -18.05
N THR A 8 -23.47 6.37 -17.62
CA THR A 8 -23.40 4.90 -17.65
C THR A 8 -24.26 4.35 -16.51
N ALA A 9 -25.18 3.45 -16.82
CA ALA A 9 -26.05 2.82 -15.84
C ALA A 9 -25.23 2.09 -14.76
N VAL A 10 -25.79 2.00 -13.55
CA VAL A 10 -25.25 1.20 -12.45
C VAL A 10 -25.96 -0.15 -12.50
N GLU A 11 -25.21 -1.23 -12.52
CA GLU A 11 -25.78 -2.58 -12.51
C GLU A 11 -25.95 -3.04 -11.05
N LEU A 12 -27.16 -3.49 -10.72
CA LEU A 12 -27.47 -4.06 -9.40
C LEU A 12 -27.49 -5.58 -9.52
N LEU A 13 -26.75 -6.26 -8.65
CA LEU A 13 -26.66 -7.71 -8.57
C LEU A 13 -27.44 -8.21 -7.33
N PRO A 14 -28.75 -8.44 -7.47
CA PRO A 14 -29.62 -8.80 -6.35
C PRO A 14 -29.34 -10.22 -5.86
N LEU A 15 -29.77 -10.50 -4.62
CA LEU A 15 -29.90 -11.88 -4.15
C LEU A 15 -31.01 -12.60 -4.93
N PRO A 16 -30.88 -13.92 -5.18
CA PRO A 16 -31.96 -14.72 -5.75
C PRO A 16 -33.22 -14.62 -4.90
N GLU A 17 -34.41 -14.52 -5.51
CA GLU A 17 -35.69 -14.49 -4.79
C GLU A 17 -35.91 -15.75 -3.93
N SER A 18 -35.34 -16.87 -4.35
CA SER A 18 -35.37 -18.14 -3.63
C SER A 18 -34.44 -18.19 -2.41
N TRP A 19 -33.67 -17.12 -2.15
CA TRP A 19 -32.76 -17.10 -1.02
C TRP A 19 -33.53 -17.06 0.30
N THR A 20 -33.15 -17.95 1.21
CA THR A 20 -33.66 -18.02 2.57
C THR A 20 -32.51 -18.08 3.55
N VAL A 21 -32.68 -17.50 4.74
CA VAL A 21 -31.64 -17.53 5.77
C VAL A 21 -31.32 -18.97 6.18
N PRO A 22 -30.04 -19.40 6.12
CA PRO A 22 -29.66 -20.74 6.58
C PRO A 22 -30.04 -20.96 8.05
N GLU A 23 -30.58 -22.14 8.38
CA GLU A 23 -30.97 -22.44 9.77
C GLU A 23 -29.79 -22.36 10.75
N GLY A 24 -28.59 -22.75 10.30
CA GLY A 24 -27.37 -22.68 11.12
C GLY A 24 -26.92 -21.25 11.47
N TRP A 25 -27.52 -20.22 10.88
CA TRP A 25 -27.25 -18.82 11.25
C TRP A 25 -28.14 -18.34 12.40
N LYS A 26 -29.20 -19.08 12.72
CA LYS A 26 -30.04 -18.82 13.90
C LYS A 26 -29.24 -19.18 15.13
N ARG A 27 -28.88 -18.18 15.94
CA ARG A 27 -28.40 -18.45 17.30
C ARG A 27 -29.53 -18.26 18.29
N HIS A 28 -29.72 -19.26 19.14
CA HIS A 28 -30.41 -19.07 20.40
C HIS A 28 -29.51 -18.20 21.27
N VAL A 29 -30.02 -17.04 21.71
CA VAL A 29 -29.30 -16.12 22.59
C VAL A 29 -28.85 -16.89 23.83
N LEU A 30 -27.65 -16.57 24.33
CA LEU A 30 -27.20 -16.94 25.68
C LEU A 30 -28.33 -16.68 26.70
N PRO A 31 -28.44 -17.48 27.77
CA PRO A 31 -29.49 -17.30 28.77
C PRO A 31 -29.51 -15.85 29.24
N VAL A 32 -30.65 -15.20 29.00
CA VAL A 32 -30.97 -13.85 29.48
C VAL A 32 -30.75 -13.84 30.97
N ASP A 33 -30.08 -12.81 31.49
CA ASP A 33 -30.08 -12.55 32.92
C ASP A 33 -31.56 -12.50 33.38
N PRO A 34 -32.02 -13.44 34.21
CA PRO A 34 -33.43 -13.52 34.59
C PRO A 34 -33.92 -12.25 35.30
N ASP A 35 -33.01 -11.43 35.81
CA ASP A 35 -33.32 -10.15 36.45
C ASP A 35 -33.47 -8.99 35.44
N ASN A 36 -33.23 -9.21 34.15
CA ASN A 36 -33.26 -8.16 33.11
C ASN A 36 -33.93 -8.64 31.81
N VAL A 37 -35.14 -9.19 31.94
CA VAL A 37 -35.95 -9.75 30.85
C VAL A 37 -36.31 -8.71 29.77
N ASP A 38 -36.39 -7.43 30.15
CA ASP A 38 -36.71 -6.31 29.25
C ASP A 38 -35.50 -5.71 28.53
N SER A 39 -34.30 -6.26 28.73
CA SER A 39 -33.11 -5.79 28.02
C SER A 39 -33.29 -5.97 26.49
N PRO A 40 -33.17 -4.91 25.67
CA PRO A 40 -33.25 -5.01 24.20
C PRO A 40 -32.24 -5.98 23.59
N LEU A 41 -31.22 -6.37 24.37
CA LEU A 41 -30.15 -7.31 24.00
C LEU A 41 -30.55 -8.79 24.12
N SER A 42 -31.74 -9.10 24.67
CA SER A 42 -32.25 -10.47 24.85
C SER A 42 -32.94 -11.07 23.61
N ARG A 43 -32.93 -10.38 22.47
CA ARG A 43 -33.72 -10.76 21.27
C ARG A 43 -33.02 -11.80 20.39
N ARG A 44 -33.81 -12.76 19.89
CA ARG A 44 -33.40 -13.77 18.89
C ARG A 44 -32.88 -13.09 17.63
N GLY A 45 -31.76 -13.58 17.08
CA GLY A 45 -31.03 -12.90 16.00
C GLY A 45 -30.25 -13.84 15.08
N TYR A 46 -29.83 -13.33 13.92
CA TYR A 46 -28.84 -13.98 13.05
C TYR A 46 -27.46 -13.37 13.29
N GLU A 47 -26.42 -14.19 13.50
CA GLU A 47 -25.01 -13.72 13.50
C GLU A 47 -24.50 -13.54 12.06
N ALA A 48 -25.22 -12.70 11.30
CA ALA A 48 -24.91 -12.41 9.92
C ALA A 48 -25.24 -10.96 9.58
N SER A 49 -24.54 -10.45 8.58
CA SER A 49 -24.79 -9.14 7.99
C SER A 49 -24.84 -9.26 6.47
N ALA A 50 -25.72 -8.46 5.85
CA ALA A 50 -25.72 -8.27 4.41
C ALA A 50 -24.84 -7.06 4.07
N HIS A 51 -23.68 -7.32 3.46
CA HIS A 51 -22.72 -6.31 3.03
C HIS A 51 -23.00 -5.90 1.59
N TYR A 52 -23.07 -4.60 1.34
CA TYR A 52 -23.26 -4.03 0.01
C TYR A 52 -21.91 -3.58 -0.50
N THR A 53 -21.45 -4.14 -1.61
CA THR A 53 -20.15 -3.81 -2.19
C THR A 53 -20.31 -3.21 -3.57
N LEU A 54 -19.52 -2.17 -3.85
CA LEU A 54 -19.46 -1.48 -5.13
C LEU A 54 -18.14 -1.79 -5.82
N ASP A 55 -18.22 -2.33 -7.03
CA ASP A 55 -17.11 -2.37 -7.99
C ASP A 55 -17.13 -1.08 -8.82
N VAL A 56 -16.12 -0.23 -8.61
CA VAL A 56 -16.03 1.13 -9.17
C VAL A 56 -15.74 1.10 -10.67
N GLU A 57 -15.02 0.09 -11.15
CA GLU A 57 -14.67 -0.04 -12.56
C GLU A 57 -15.84 -0.60 -13.36
N ARG A 58 -16.49 -1.64 -12.84
CA ARG A 58 -17.65 -2.27 -13.48
C ARG A 58 -18.96 -1.53 -13.24
N ARG A 59 -18.98 -0.57 -12.31
CA ARG A 59 -20.20 0.15 -11.86
C ARG A 59 -21.28 -0.84 -11.40
N GLN A 60 -20.86 -1.87 -10.67
CA GLN A 60 -21.71 -2.96 -10.18
C GLN A 60 -21.87 -2.87 -8.67
N VAL A 61 -23.10 -3.01 -8.17
CA VAL A 61 -23.38 -3.13 -6.73
C VAL A 61 -23.88 -4.54 -6.44
N SER A 62 -23.19 -5.26 -5.57
CA SER A 62 -23.55 -6.62 -5.15
C SER A 62 -23.78 -6.73 -3.66
N VAL A 63 -24.59 -7.70 -3.26
CA VAL A 63 -24.81 -8.02 -1.85
C VAL A 63 -24.14 -9.34 -1.50
N HIS A 64 -23.34 -9.33 -0.42
CA HIS A 64 -22.73 -10.52 0.15
C HIS A 64 -23.25 -10.74 1.57
N LEU A 65 -23.66 -11.96 1.86
CA LEU A 65 -24.07 -12.33 3.20
C LEU A 65 -22.89 -12.96 3.92
N VAL A 66 -22.55 -12.39 5.07
CA VAL A 66 -21.35 -12.76 5.82
C VAL A 66 -21.76 -13.07 7.25
N THR A 67 -21.42 -14.26 7.73
CA THR A 67 -21.55 -14.57 9.16
C THR A 67 -20.45 -13.90 9.95
N ASP A 68 -20.68 -13.64 11.24
CA ASP A 68 -19.66 -13.02 12.11
C ASP A 68 -18.35 -13.82 12.13
N GLU A 69 -18.44 -15.17 12.12
CA GLU A 69 -17.27 -16.03 12.01
C GLU A 69 -16.55 -15.93 10.65
N ALA A 70 -17.29 -15.74 9.56
CA ALA A 70 -16.70 -15.59 8.22
C ALA A 70 -16.07 -14.21 8.04
N ARG A 71 -16.58 -13.18 8.74
CA ARG A 71 -16.01 -11.83 8.73
C ARG A 71 -14.53 -11.82 9.17
N HIS A 72 -14.15 -12.70 10.08
CA HIS A 72 -12.76 -12.87 10.53
C HIS A 72 -11.89 -13.71 9.57
N ARG A 73 -12.49 -14.34 8.55
CA ARG A 73 -11.82 -15.25 7.60
C ARG A 73 -11.57 -14.61 6.22
N ASN A 74 -11.36 -13.29 6.17
CA ASN A 74 -11.00 -12.55 4.96
C ASN A 74 -12.00 -12.72 3.79
N VAL A 75 -13.30 -12.49 4.03
CA VAL A 75 -14.21 -12.28 2.90
C VAL A 75 -13.74 -11.01 2.16
N GLU A 76 -13.44 -11.14 0.86
CA GLU A 76 -13.09 -10.00 0.00
C GLU A 76 -14.32 -9.10 -0.21
N LEU A 77 -14.61 -8.26 0.78
CA LEU A 77 -15.67 -7.26 0.72
C LEU A 77 -15.19 -5.95 0.07
N GLY A 78 -13.90 -5.85 -0.25
CA GLY A 78 -13.25 -4.61 -0.64
C GLY A 78 -12.83 -3.79 0.58
N GLU A 79 -12.41 -2.55 0.34
CA GLU A 79 -12.02 -1.63 1.40
C GLU A 79 -13.26 -0.96 2.00
N SER A 80 -13.35 -0.94 3.33
CA SER A 80 -14.49 -0.33 4.03
C SER A 80 -14.47 1.18 3.92
N ILE A 81 -15.62 1.76 3.59
CA ILE A 81 -15.93 3.20 3.67
C ILE A 81 -16.10 3.60 5.14
N ALA A 82 -15.18 3.21 6.03
CA ALA A 82 -15.20 3.67 7.41
C ALA A 82 -14.73 5.13 7.45
N PRO A 83 -15.43 6.02 8.18
CA PRO A 83 -15.08 7.44 8.22
C PRO A 83 -13.59 7.67 8.48
N PHE A 84 -13.01 6.94 9.43
CA PHE A 84 -11.59 7.03 9.77
C PHE A 84 -10.63 6.49 8.70
N THR A 85 -11.07 5.54 7.87
CA THR A 85 -10.25 4.91 6.83
C THR A 85 -10.23 5.74 5.56
N LEU A 86 -11.36 6.35 5.20
CA LEU A 86 -11.46 7.25 4.04
C LEU A 86 -10.62 8.53 4.22
N PHE A 87 -10.41 9.01 5.45
CA PHE A 87 -9.55 10.17 5.70
C PHE A 87 -8.08 9.93 5.34
N ARG A 88 -7.64 8.67 5.32
CA ARG A 88 -6.25 8.32 5.05
C ARG A 88 -6.05 7.85 3.61
N SER A 89 -7.05 7.19 3.04
CA SER A 89 -6.98 6.73 1.66
C SER A 89 -7.32 7.86 0.68
N SER A 90 -6.30 8.41 0.02
CA SER A 90 -6.43 9.39 -1.07
C SER A 90 -6.72 8.75 -2.43
N VAL A 91 -7.09 7.46 -2.45
CA VAL A 91 -7.50 6.73 -3.64
C VAL A 91 -8.85 6.12 -3.38
N VAL A 92 -9.71 6.18 -4.38
CA VAL A 92 -10.92 5.37 -4.39
C VAL A 92 -10.51 3.94 -4.74
N PRO A 93 -10.65 2.97 -3.83
CA PRO A 93 -10.38 1.57 -4.11
C PRO A 93 -11.23 1.08 -5.28
N SER A 94 -10.74 0.11 -6.04
CA SER A 94 -11.53 -0.51 -7.12
C SER A 94 -12.80 -1.19 -6.59
N ARG A 95 -12.78 -1.63 -5.32
CA ARG A 95 -13.92 -2.22 -4.64
C ARG A 95 -14.16 -1.61 -3.26
N LEU A 96 -15.37 -1.13 -3.03
CA LEU A 96 -15.81 -0.42 -1.83
C LEU A 96 -16.86 -1.22 -1.05
N ASP A 97 -16.67 -1.43 0.24
CA ASP A 97 -17.73 -1.89 1.15
C ASP A 97 -18.56 -0.67 1.61
N LEU A 98 -19.77 -0.57 1.06
CA LEU A 98 -20.69 0.55 1.25
C LEU A 98 -21.32 0.55 2.65
N GLY A 99 -21.30 -0.57 3.37
CA GLY A 99 -21.94 -0.73 4.66
C GLY A 99 -22.58 -2.10 4.83
N ALA A 100 -23.09 -2.35 6.03
CA ALA A 100 -23.63 -3.64 6.41
C ALA A 100 -24.99 -3.52 7.08
N LEU A 101 -26.02 -4.13 6.48
CA LEU A 101 -27.29 -4.33 7.15
C LEU A 101 -27.13 -5.45 8.18
N THR A 102 -27.12 -5.08 9.47
CA THR A 102 -26.98 -6.04 10.57
C THR A 102 -28.28 -6.80 10.78
N LEU A 103 -28.26 -8.12 10.62
CA LEU A 103 -29.45 -8.97 10.78
C LEU A 103 -29.62 -9.50 12.22
N ARG A 104 -28.66 -9.19 13.10
CA ARG A 104 -28.61 -9.68 14.50
C ARG A 104 -29.80 -9.26 15.34
N TYR A 105 -30.43 -8.13 15.06
CA TYR A 105 -31.53 -7.60 15.88
C TYR A 105 -32.85 -7.44 15.12
N HIS A 106 -32.85 -7.81 13.84
CA HIS A 106 -33.91 -7.52 12.89
C HIS A 106 -34.17 -8.72 11.97
N LEU A 107 -34.74 -9.79 12.53
CA LEU A 107 -35.05 -11.01 11.79
C LEU A 107 -35.98 -10.75 10.60
N GLU A 108 -36.88 -9.78 10.75
CA GLU A 108 -37.80 -9.31 9.72
C GLU A 108 -37.09 -8.72 8.49
N MET A 109 -35.84 -8.29 8.64
CA MET A 109 -35.04 -7.72 7.54
C MET A 109 -34.28 -8.79 6.76
N ALA A 110 -34.23 -10.03 7.24
CA ALA A 110 -33.46 -11.12 6.65
C ALA A 110 -34.24 -11.83 5.53
N THR A 111 -34.79 -11.07 4.58
CA THR A 111 -35.47 -11.58 3.39
C THR A 111 -34.78 -11.06 2.12
N ALA A 112 -34.82 -11.85 1.04
CA ALA A 112 -34.29 -11.41 -0.26
C ALA A 112 -34.97 -10.11 -0.72
N GLU A 113 -36.29 -10.00 -0.52
CA GLU A 113 -37.07 -8.80 -0.84
C GLU A 113 -36.56 -7.56 -0.11
N THR A 114 -36.39 -7.60 1.21
CA THR A 114 -35.92 -6.45 2.00
C THR A 114 -34.50 -6.05 1.61
N ILE A 115 -33.62 -7.03 1.43
CA ILE A 115 -32.22 -6.80 1.04
C ILE A 115 -32.14 -6.20 -0.37
N ASN A 116 -32.89 -6.75 -1.33
CA ASN A 116 -32.92 -6.25 -2.71
C ASN A 116 -33.61 -4.89 -2.81
N SER A 117 -34.62 -4.61 -1.98
CA SER A 117 -35.22 -3.27 -1.89
C SER A 117 -34.21 -2.25 -1.40
N LEU A 118 -33.40 -2.57 -0.38
CA LEU A 118 -32.34 -1.70 0.08
C LEU A 118 -31.24 -1.52 -1.00
N LEU A 119 -30.90 -2.58 -1.73
CA LEU A 119 -29.99 -2.50 -2.87
C LEU A 119 -30.50 -1.50 -3.93
N ALA A 120 -31.78 -1.55 -4.29
CA ALA A 120 -32.38 -0.60 -5.22
C ALA A 120 -32.32 0.85 -4.70
N GLU A 121 -32.54 1.07 -3.40
CA GLU A 121 -32.40 2.40 -2.77
C GLU A 121 -30.97 2.96 -2.85
N THR A 122 -29.94 2.12 -2.98
CA THR A 122 -28.54 2.58 -3.11
C THR A 122 -28.22 3.17 -4.48
N GLU A 123 -28.95 2.76 -5.53
CA GLU A 123 -28.62 3.07 -6.93
C GLU A 123 -28.41 4.58 -7.18
N PRO A 124 -29.29 5.50 -6.75
CA PRO A 124 -29.12 6.93 -7.03
C PRO A 124 -27.86 7.50 -6.38
N LEU A 125 -27.53 7.07 -5.16
CA LEU A 125 -26.35 7.54 -4.45
C LEU A 125 -25.06 6.90 -4.98
N VAL A 126 -25.10 5.64 -5.44
CA VAL A 126 -23.96 5.02 -6.12
C VAL A 126 -23.67 5.74 -7.43
N ARG A 127 -24.70 6.09 -8.19
CA ARG A 127 -24.54 6.93 -9.39
C ARG A 127 -23.92 8.28 -9.03
N GLU A 128 -24.46 8.97 -8.02
CA GLU A 128 -23.91 10.24 -7.54
C GLU A 128 -22.44 10.13 -7.11
N LEU A 129 -22.08 9.06 -6.38
CA LEU A 129 -20.70 8.76 -5.99
C LEU A 129 -19.81 8.62 -7.23
N LEU A 130 -20.15 7.71 -8.14
CA LEU A 130 -19.33 7.36 -9.29
C LEU A 130 -19.16 8.51 -10.28
N ASP A 131 -20.22 9.29 -10.50
CA ASP A 131 -20.23 10.40 -11.46
C ASP A 131 -19.44 11.61 -10.96
N HIS A 132 -19.18 11.69 -9.65
CA HIS A 132 -18.37 12.75 -9.04
C HIS A 132 -16.97 12.28 -8.61
N LEU A 133 -16.53 11.08 -8.99
CA LEU A 133 -15.12 10.72 -8.83
C LEU A 133 -14.27 11.48 -9.85
N VAL A 134 -13.07 11.91 -9.45
CA VAL A 134 -12.13 12.62 -10.33
C VAL A 134 -10.96 11.70 -10.69
N PRO A 135 -10.53 11.61 -11.96
CA PRO A 135 -9.34 10.85 -12.31
C PRO A 135 -8.08 11.51 -11.72
N VAL A 136 -7.10 10.70 -11.35
CA VAL A 136 -5.78 11.18 -10.91
C VAL A 136 -4.85 11.22 -12.13
N PRO A 137 -4.38 12.41 -12.58
CA PRO A 137 -3.57 12.54 -13.79
C PRO A 137 -2.31 11.67 -13.80
N GLY A 138 -2.04 11.05 -14.95
CA GLY A 138 -0.89 10.16 -15.15
C GLY A 138 -1.02 8.79 -14.48
N THR A 139 -2.18 8.49 -13.89
CA THR A 139 -2.47 7.20 -13.24
C THR A 139 -3.80 6.62 -13.77
N GLY A 140 -4.08 5.36 -13.44
CA GLY A 140 -5.41 4.76 -13.65
C GLY A 140 -6.38 4.96 -12.46
N ALA A 141 -5.94 5.64 -11.40
CA ALA A 141 -6.68 5.75 -10.16
C ALA A 141 -7.73 6.87 -10.21
N LYS A 142 -8.69 6.80 -9.30
CA LYS A 142 -9.68 7.86 -9.04
C LYS A 142 -9.49 8.40 -7.62
N ASP A 143 -9.86 9.65 -7.42
CA ASP A 143 -9.87 10.32 -6.12
C ASP A 143 -11.27 10.89 -5.84
N TRP A 144 -11.46 11.28 -4.58
CA TRP A 144 -12.71 11.77 -4.03
C TRP A 144 -12.91 13.24 -4.36
N THR A 145 -14.13 13.61 -4.75
CA THR A 145 -14.60 14.99 -4.63
C THR A 145 -15.47 15.13 -3.39
N PRO A 146 -15.76 16.36 -2.90
CA PRO A 146 -16.66 16.55 -1.76
C PRO A 146 -18.04 15.89 -1.98
N ARG A 147 -18.59 15.94 -3.19
CA ARG A 147 -19.87 15.31 -3.53
C ARG A 147 -19.80 13.79 -3.51
N ALA A 148 -18.77 13.20 -4.11
CA ALA A 148 -18.63 11.74 -4.08
C ALA A 148 -18.43 11.20 -2.66
N PHE A 149 -17.65 11.93 -1.86
CA PHE A 149 -17.43 11.61 -0.47
C PHE A 149 -18.72 11.71 0.37
N ASP A 150 -19.52 12.76 0.18
CA ASP A 150 -20.83 12.89 0.83
C ASP A 150 -21.79 11.77 0.41
N ALA A 151 -21.86 11.44 -0.88
CA ALA A 151 -22.66 10.33 -1.40
C ALA A 151 -22.26 8.98 -0.77
N ALA A 152 -20.96 8.70 -0.64
CA ALA A 152 -20.45 7.50 0.02
C ALA A 152 -20.88 7.41 1.50
N ARG A 153 -20.89 8.55 2.21
CA ARG A 153 -21.35 8.62 3.60
C ARG A 153 -22.85 8.42 3.71
N ARG A 154 -23.62 9.03 2.80
CA ARG A 154 -25.07 8.87 2.73
C ARG A 154 -25.43 7.42 2.40
N LEU A 155 -24.68 6.74 1.53
CA LEU A 155 -24.81 5.29 1.27
C LEU A 155 -24.60 4.46 2.53
N ARG A 156 -23.52 4.75 3.26
CA ARG A 156 -23.26 4.04 4.50
C ARG A 156 -24.35 4.27 5.55
N HIS A 157 -24.79 5.52 5.71
CA HIS A 157 -25.89 5.85 6.60
C HIS A 157 -27.19 5.17 6.17
N LEU A 158 -27.48 5.16 4.87
CA LEU A 158 -28.60 4.45 4.27
C LEU A 158 -28.58 2.98 4.72
N ILE A 159 -27.45 2.29 4.56
CA ILE A 159 -27.34 0.86 4.86
C ILE A 159 -27.30 0.58 6.37
N ASP A 160 -26.35 1.19 7.10
CA ASP A 160 -26.06 0.88 8.51
C ASP A 160 -27.22 1.29 9.45
N ARG A 161 -28.03 2.29 9.07
CA ARG A 161 -29.14 2.79 9.91
C ARG A 161 -30.49 2.20 9.60
N ARG A 162 -30.61 1.30 8.62
CA ARG A 162 -31.83 0.51 8.47
C ARG A 162 -31.92 -0.45 9.68
N PRO A 163 -33.02 -0.49 10.46
CA PRO A 163 -34.34 0.13 10.27
C PRO A 163 -34.62 1.39 11.09
N TYR A 164 -33.64 1.90 11.83
CA TYR A 164 -33.77 3.06 12.69
C TYR A 164 -33.96 4.40 11.95
N ARG A 165 -34.01 4.41 10.61
CA ARG A 165 -34.25 5.64 9.84
C ARG A 165 -35.57 6.31 10.24
N GLY A 166 -35.56 7.64 10.35
CA GLY A 166 -36.69 8.45 10.79
C GLY A 166 -37.03 8.33 12.28
N THR A 167 -36.23 7.60 13.07
CA THR A 167 -36.39 7.53 14.54
C THR A 167 -35.47 8.53 15.24
N GLU A 168 -35.61 8.66 16.56
CA GLU A 168 -34.68 9.41 17.41
C GLU A 168 -33.22 8.89 17.37
N TYR A 169 -33.02 7.66 16.88
CA TYR A 169 -31.70 7.06 16.66
C TYR A 169 -31.16 7.30 15.23
N ASP A 170 -31.97 7.90 14.35
CA ASP A 170 -31.55 8.39 13.04
C ASP A 170 -30.86 9.75 13.20
N PHE A 171 -29.63 9.74 13.71
CA PHE A 171 -28.83 10.95 13.77
C PHE A 171 -28.30 11.24 12.37
N PRO A 172 -28.78 12.29 11.66
CA PRO A 172 -28.13 12.68 10.43
C PRO A 172 -26.72 13.09 10.81
N HIS A 173 -25.73 12.30 10.40
CA HIS A 173 -24.35 12.72 10.53
C HIS A 173 -24.21 13.95 9.65
N ALA A 174 -24.31 15.13 10.26
CA ALA A 174 -24.15 16.44 9.64
C ALA A 174 -22.72 16.69 9.09
N GLN A 175 -21.95 15.62 8.98
CA GLN A 175 -20.53 15.54 8.72
C GLN A 175 -20.16 15.73 7.23
N GLY A 176 -21.14 15.93 6.34
CA GLY A 176 -20.88 16.49 5.00
C GLY A 176 -20.53 17.99 5.02
N SER A 177 -20.83 18.69 6.11
CA SER A 177 -20.71 20.15 6.22
C SER A 177 -19.27 20.67 6.32
N TYR A 178 -18.29 19.77 6.51
CA TYR A 178 -16.88 20.11 6.68
C TYR A 178 -15.98 19.30 5.75
N VAL A 179 -16.44 19.06 4.53
CA VAL A 179 -15.64 18.43 3.47
C VAL A 179 -15.25 19.51 2.47
N VAL A 180 -13.96 19.63 2.17
CA VAL A 180 -13.37 20.65 1.29
C VAL A 180 -12.54 19.94 0.23
N ALA A 181 -12.63 20.38 -1.02
CA ALA A 181 -11.75 19.90 -2.08
C ALA A 181 -10.34 20.44 -1.84
N ALA A 182 -9.31 19.61 -2.08
CA ALA A 182 -7.91 20.03 -1.88
C ALA A 182 -7.57 21.33 -2.62
N GLY A 183 -8.10 21.53 -3.83
CA GLY A 183 -7.92 22.77 -4.58
C GLY A 183 -8.42 24.02 -3.84
N ASP A 184 -9.62 23.95 -3.28
CA ASP A 184 -10.18 25.07 -2.51
C ASP A 184 -9.43 25.28 -1.20
N PHE A 185 -9.00 24.19 -0.54
CA PHE A 185 -8.17 24.27 0.65
C PHE A 185 -6.85 25.01 0.39
N PHE A 186 -6.13 24.65 -0.68
CA PHE A 186 -4.86 25.31 -1.03
C PHE A 186 -5.04 26.73 -1.57
N GLN A 187 -6.21 27.08 -2.12
CA GLN A 187 -6.53 28.48 -2.42
C GLN A 187 -6.67 29.32 -1.13
N VAL A 188 -7.26 28.75 -0.08
CA VAL A 188 -7.35 29.42 1.23
C VAL A 188 -5.98 29.50 1.91
N PHE A 189 -5.15 28.48 1.77
CA PHE A 189 -3.82 28.39 2.40
C PHE A 189 -2.68 28.16 1.38
N PRO A 190 -2.39 29.15 0.51
CA PRO A 190 -1.41 28.98 -0.56
C PRO A 190 0.02 28.77 -0.05
N SER A 191 0.34 29.27 1.15
CA SER A 191 1.65 29.08 1.79
C SER A 191 1.97 27.63 2.17
N LEU A 192 0.99 26.73 2.11
CA LEU A 192 1.19 25.30 2.38
C LEU A 192 1.62 24.53 1.14
N VAL A 193 1.49 25.12 -0.05
CA VAL A 193 1.91 24.49 -1.29
C VAL A 193 3.43 24.51 -1.36
N GLN A 194 4.04 23.32 -1.42
CA GLN A 194 5.48 23.18 -1.53
C GLN A 194 5.87 22.99 -3.00
N HIS A 195 6.83 23.77 -3.48
CA HIS A 195 7.31 23.67 -4.86
C HIS A 195 7.92 22.29 -5.15
N GLU A 196 8.53 21.65 -4.14
CA GLU A 196 9.15 20.33 -4.29
C GLU A 196 8.15 19.24 -4.71
N TRP A 197 6.84 19.40 -4.46
CA TRP A 197 5.82 18.42 -4.87
C TRP A 197 5.75 18.22 -6.39
N ALA A 198 6.13 19.26 -7.15
CA ALA A 198 6.19 19.22 -8.60
C ALA A 198 7.31 18.32 -9.15
N GLU A 199 8.35 18.07 -8.35
CA GLU A 199 9.54 17.31 -8.73
C GLU A 199 9.69 16.00 -7.96
N ALA A 200 8.88 15.82 -6.91
CA ALA A 200 8.80 14.60 -6.12
C ALA A 200 8.57 13.36 -7.01
N THR A 201 9.15 12.23 -6.61
CA THR A 201 8.79 10.92 -7.17
C THR A 201 7.35 10.54 -6.80
N GLY A 202 6.81 9.48 -7.41
CA GLY A 202 5.54 8.88 -6.98
C GLY A 202 5.51 8.60 -5.47
N GLU A 203 6.51 7.88 -4.94
CA GLU A 203 6.60 7.54 -3.51
C GLU A 203 6.71 8.77 -2.60
N ALA A 204 7.51 9.77 -2.99
CA ALA A 204 7.63 11.01 -2.22
C ALA A 204 6.31 11.80 -2.21
N LEU A 205 5.55 11.78 -3.31
CA LEU A 205 4.23 12.41 -3.37
C LEU A 205 3.21 11.71 -2.48
N GLU A 206 3.27 10.38 -2.39
CA GLU A 206 2.41 9.62 -1.46
C GLU A 206 2.66 10.01 -0.01
N ARG A 207 3.93 10.20 0.38
CA ARG A 207 4.28 10.73 1.69
C ARG A 207 3.80 12.17 1.89
N ALA A 208 3.87 13.00 0.84
CA ALA A 208 3.36 14.37 0.88
C ALA A 208 1.83 14.40 1.10
N ILE A 209 1.07 13.49 0.50
CA ILE A 209 -0.38 13.39 0.70
C ILE A 209 -0.71 13.14 2.18
N GLU A 210 -0.05 12.18 2.82
CA GLU A 210 -0.24 11.95 4.27
C GLU A 210 0.16 13.19 5.08
N GLY A 211 1.27 13.83 4.73
CA GLY A 211 1.71 15.09 5.36
C GLY A 211 0.67 16.22 5.26
N VAL A 212 0.00 16.35 4.10
CA VAL A 212 -1.08 17.32 3.90
C VAL A 212 -2.28 17.02 4.80
N HIS A 213 -2.70 15.75 4.90
CA HIS A 213 -3.82 15.39 5.78
C HIS A 213 -3.47 15.64 7.26
N GLN A 214 -2.25 15.32 7.69
CA GLN A 214 -1.79 15.63 9.05
C GLN A 214 -1.73 17.14 9.32
N ALA A 215 -1.27 17.93 8.35
CA ALA A 215 -1.25 19.39 8.47
C ALA A 215 -2.67 19.95 8.55
N ALA A 216 -3.60 19.45 7.71
CA ALA A 216 -5.00 19.84 7.70
C ALA A 216 -5.67 19.62 9.06
N LEU A 217 -5.44 18.46 9.68
CA LEU A 217 -5.95 18.16 11.02
C LEU A 217 -5.48 19.18 12.08
N ARG A 218 -4.24 19.69 11.95
CA ARG A 218 -3.71 20.72 12.86
C ARG A 218 -4.24 22.12 12.56
N ILE A 219 -4.32 22.48 11.28
CA ILE A 219 -4.75 23.81 10.83
C ILE A 219 -6.24 24.01 11.09
N THR A 220 -7.04 22.96 10.95
CA THR A 220 -8.49 23.02 11.11
C THR A 220 -8.95 23.11 12.57
N ALA A 221 -8.01 23.31 13.50
CA ALA A 221 -8.28 23.87 14.81
C ALA A 221 -9.05 25.20 14.67
N VAL A 222 -9.91 25.49 15.66
CA VAL A 222 -11.02 26.46 15.63
C VAL A 222 -10.70 27.81 14.96
N GLU A 223 -9.47 28.31 15.07
CA GLU A 223 -9.03 29.61 14.54
C GLU A 223 -9.09 29.75 13.01
N HIS A 224 -9.04 28.65 12.26
CA HIS A 224 -9.04 28.68 10.80
C HIS A 224 -10.30 28.09 10.16
N LEU A 225 -11.18 27.48 10.96
CA LEU A 225 -12.41 26.88 10.48
C LEU A 225 -13.32 27.89 9.76
N GLU A 226 -13.42 29.12 10.28
CA GLU A 226 -14.23 30.20 9.68
C GLU A 226 -13.77 30.58 8.26
N ARG A 227 -12.48 30.41 7.94
CA ARG A 227 -11.96 30.64 6.58
C ARG A 227 -12.31 29.52 5.61
N LEU A 228 -12.53 28.31 6.14
CA LEU A 228 -12.84 27.12 5.34
C LEU A 228 -14.34 26.92 5.13
N ILE A 229 -15.20 27.39 6.05
CA ILE A 229 -16.66 27.26 5.93
C ILE A 229 -17.20 27.69 4.55
N PRO A 230 -16.79 28.82 3.94
CA PRO A 230 -17.31 29.25 2.65
C PRO A 230 -16.98 28.30 1.49
N VAL A 231 -15.95 27.48 1.63
CA VAL A 231 -15.48 26.53 0.61
C VAL A 231 -15.82 25.07 0.93
N THR A 232 -16.60 24.82 1.99
CA THR A 232 -17.16 23.47 2.22
C THR A 232 -18.33 23.22 1.27
N LEU A 233 -18.68 21.94 1.10
CA LEU A 233 -19.80 21.52 0.26
C LEU A 233 -21.12 22.26 0.55
N THR A 234 -21.39 22.61 1.81
CA THR A 234 -22.64 23.27 2.22
C THR A 234 -22.51 24.78 2.35
N GLY A 235 -21.30 25.32 2.45
CA GLY A 235 -21.04 26.74 2.71
C GLY A 235 -21.57 27.24 4.06
N LYS A 236 -21.95 26.32 4.96
CA LYS A 236 -22.72 26.63 6.17
C LYS A 236 -22.09 25.99 7.40
N LYS A 237 -21.97 26.79 8.47
CA LYS A 237 -21.68 26.28 9.80
C LYS A 237 -22.88 25.50 10.33
N LEU A 238 -22.65 24.35 10.95
CA LEU A 238 -23.69 23.67 11.69
C LEU A 238 -24.09 24.49 12.93
N PRO A 239 -25.37 24.48 13.33
CA PRO A 239 -25.79 25.10 14.58
C PRO A 239 -24.99 24.55 15.76
N ASP A 240 -24.47 25.44 16.61
CA ASP A 240 -23.76 25.06 17.83
C ASP A 240 -24.69 24.22 18.73
N GLY A 241 -24.18 23.10 19.27
CA GLY A 241 -24.83 22.36 20.36
C GLY A 241 -25.52 21.03 20.02
N GLN A 242 -25.73 20.66 18.75
CA GLN A 242 -26.37 19.37 18.42
C GLN A 242 -25.40 18.18 18.26
N TYR A 243 -24.15 18.41 17.85
CA TYR A 243 -23.23 17.33 17.45
C TYR A 243 -21.83 17.41 18.09
N GLY A 244 -21.66 18.24 19.12
CA GLY A 244 -20.35 18.56 19.71
C GLY A 244 -19.57 19.59 18.89
N PRO A 245 -18.42 20.08 19.40
CA PRO A 245 -17.57 21.00 18.65
C PRO A 245 -17.02 20.30 17.42
N VAL A 246 -17.09 20.96 16.27
CA VAL A 246 -16.45 20.48 15.04
C VAL A 246 -14.96 20.64 15.25
N THR A 247 -14.25 19.51 15.30
CA THR A 247 -12.84 19.48 15.64
C THR A 247 -11.92 19.48 14.41
N SER A 248 -12.45 19.26 13.21
CA SER A 248 -11.64 19.25 11.99
C SER A 248 -12.47 19.38 10.71
N VAL A 249 -11.78 19.79 9.63
CA VAL A 249 -12.26 19.73 8.24
C VAL A 249 -11.59 18.55 7.55
N ILE A 250 -12.34 17.89 6.69
CA ILE A 250 -11.89 16.76 5.87
C ILE A 250 -11.51 17.30 4.50
N ILE A 251 -10.26 17.06 4.10
CA ILE A 251 -9.80 17.36 2.74
C ILE A 251 -9.93 16.11 1.89
N VAL A 252 -10.48 16.27 0.69
CA VAL A 252 -10.60 15.20 -0.30
C VAL A 252 -10.02 15.66 -1.65
N GLY A 253 -9.65 14.72 -2.52
CA GLY A 253 -9.09 15.07 -3.82
C GLY A 253 -7.62 15.49 -3.76
N THR A 254 -6.93 15.23 -2.64
CA THR A 254 -5.54 15.65 -2.41
C THR A 254 -4.59 15.06 -3.45
N ARG A 255 -4.77 13.78 -3.80
CA ARG A 255 -3.91 13.10 -4.76
C ARG A 255 -4.17 13.62 -6.17
N ALA A 256 -5.43 13.72 -6.59
CA ALA A 256 -5.78 14.29 -7.89
C ALA A 256 -5.27 15.73 -8.02
N TRP A 257 -5.38 16.53 -6.96
CA TRP A 257 -4.86 17.90 -6.95
C TRP A 257 -3.33 17.95 -7.06
N LEU A 258 -2.60 17.14 -6.28
CA LEU A 258 -1.13 17.12 -6.32
C LEU A 258 -0.59 16.66 -7.69
N HIS A 259 -1.21 15.65 -8.30
CA HIS A 259 -0.86 15.21 -9.65
C HIS A 259 -1.20 16.27 -10.70
N THR A 260 -2.31 16.99 -10.54
CA THR A 260 -2.67 18.12 -11.41
C THR A 260 -1.66 19.26 -11.26
N TYR A 261 -1.29 19.61 -10.02
CA TYR A 261 -0.27 20.62 -9.74
C TYR A 261 1.06 20.25 -10.40
N ARG A 262 1.51 19.00 -10.24
CA ARG A 262 2.71 18.48 -10.91
C ARG A 262 2.61 18.61 -12.43
N GLN A 263 1.49 18.22 -13.03
CA GLN A 263 1.28 18.33 -14.48
C GLN A 263 1.35 19.79 -14.93
N GLN A 264 0.75 20.72 -14.20
CA GLN A 264 0.82 22.15 -14.50
C GLN A 264 2.25 22.69 -14.43
N GLN A 265 3.04 22.26 -13.43
CA GLN A 265 4.45 22.64 -13.29
C GLN A 265 5.38 21.94 -14.31
N ALA A 266 4.90 20.92 -15.01
CA ALA A 266 5.62 20.30 -16.11
C ALA A 266 5.40 21.00 -17.45
N GLY A 267 4.40 21.88 -17.56
CA GLY A 267 4.03 22.54 -18.82
C GLY A 267 3.60 21.53 -19.87
N ASP A 268 4.21 21.59 -21.05
CA ASP A 268 3.93 20.69 -22.18
C ASP A 268 4.54 19.28 -22.01
N LEU A 269 5.37 19.09 -20.98
CA LEU A 269 6.01 17.80 -20.72
C LEU A 269 5.10 16.91 -19.87
N THR A 270 5.16 15.60 -20.11
CA THR A 270 4.49 14.58 -19.29
C THR A 270 5.40 14.18 -18.12
N PRO A 271 5.01 14.39 -16.85
CA PRO A 271 5.79 13.93 -15.69
C PRO A 271 5.91 12.41 -15.68
N MET A 272 7.12 11.89 -15.45
CA MET A 272 7.38 10.44 -15.34
C MET A 272 8.46 10.15 -14.30
N ASP A 273 8.20 9.18 -13.43
CA ASP A 273 9.21 8.71 -12.47
C ASP A 273 10.41 8.09 -13.18
N THR A 274 11.62 8.44 -12.71
CA THR A 274 12.87 7.94 -13.29
C THR A 274 12.94 6.40 -13.31
N ALA A 275 12.50 5.74 -12.24
CA ALA A 275 12.47 4.28 -12.16
C ALA A 275 11.64 3.63 -13.29
N ARG A 276 10.51 4.25 -13.67
CA ARG A 276 9.66 3.76 -14.75
C ARG A 276 10.30 3.99 -16.11
N TRP A 277 10.94 5.15 -16.30
CA TRP A 277 11.62 5.48 -17.53
C TRP A 277 12.84 4.58 -17.76
N ASP A 278 13.66 4.36 -16.73
CA ASP A 278 14.84 3.49 -16.75
C ASP A 278 14.50 2.02 -17.03
N GLY A 279 13.30 1.56 -16.67
CA GLY A 279 12.81 0.21 -16.98
C GLY A 279 12.18 0.06 -18.37
N ALA A 280 12.00 1.14 -19.14
CA ALA A 280 11.35 1.09 -20.44
C ALA A 280 12.31 0.63 -21.55
N PRO A 281 11.84 -0.11 -22.57
CA PRO A 281 12.70 -0.59 -23.65
C PRO A 281 13.46 0.54 -24.34
N GLY A 282 14.79 0.43 -24.42
CA GLY A 282 15.65 1.43 -25.07
C GLY A 282 16.10 2.57 -24.15
N HIS A 283 15.70 2.55 -22.88
CA HIS A 283 16.15 3.49 -21.86
C HIS A 283 16.89 2.72 -20.78
N ALA A 284 18.08 3.19 -20.42
CA ALA A 284 18.86 2.64 -19.32
C ALA A 284 19.83 3.70 -18.80
N LEU A 285 19.77 3.97 -17.50
CA LEU A 285 20.72 4.78 -16.77
C LEU A 285 21.98 3.94 -16.56
N HIS A 286 23.03 4.32 -17.26
CA HIS A 286 24.33 3.66 -17.17
C HIS A 286 25.12 4.12 -15.94
N VAL A 287 24.62 3.79 -14.75
CA VAL A 287 25.31 4.00 -13.47
C VAL A 287 26.13 2.76 -13.10
N GLN A 288 27.40 2.90 -12.70
CA GLN A 288 28.25 1.82 -12.22
C GLN A 288 28.46 1.90 -10.70
N ASP A 289 28.96 0.83 -10.07
CA ASP A 289 29.26 0.82 -8.63
C ASP A 289 30.45 1.74 -8.27
N ASP A 290 31.36 1.98 -9.21
CA ASP A 290 32.50 2.88 -9.07
C ASP A 290 32.23 4.31 -9.54
N SER A 291 31.02 4.61 -10.03
CA SER A 291 30.65 5.96 -10.48
C SER A 291 30.85 7.00 -9.38
N SER A 292 31.56 8.08 -9.72
CA SER A 292 31.74 9.25 -8.87
C SER A 292 30.45 10.08 -8.83
N ASP A 293 30.36 11.04 -7.90
CA ASP A 293 29.20 11.95 -7.83
C ASP A 293 29.10 12.81 -9.11
N ALA A 294 30.24 13.17 -9.71
CA ALA A 294 30.28 13.87 -10.99
C ALA A 294 29.75 13.00 -12.15
N ASP A 295 30.03 11.69 -12.15
CA ASP A 295 29.46 10.77 -13.14
C ASP A 295 27.95 10.63 -12.99
N LEU A 296 27.45 10.55 -11.74
CA LEU A 296 26.01 10.51 -11.47
C LEU A 296 25.30 11.75 -12.00
N GLN A 297 25.86 12.94 -11.74
CA GLN A 297 25.32 14.19 -12.26
C GLN A 297 25.32 14.21 -13.79
N ALA A 298 26.40 13.79 -14.44
CA ALA A 298 26.47 13.75 -15.90
C ALA A 298 25.49 12.74 -16.53
N VAL A 299 25.22 11.61 -15.85
CA VAL A 299 24.19 10.64 -16.23
C VAL A 299 22.80 11.24 -16.08
N ALA A 300 22.52 11.92 -14.96
CA ALA A 300 21.25 12.59 -14.72
C ALA A 300 20.95 13.68 -15.77
N GLU A 301 21.91 14.57 -16.05
CA GLU A 301 21.77 15.62 -17.06
C GLU A 301 21.53 15.07 -18.48
N ARG A 302 22.12 13.92 -18.81
CA ARG A 302 21.85 13.24 -20.09
C ARG A 302 20.44 12.67 -20.13
N ALA A 303 20.03 11.96 -19.09
CA ALA A 303 18.69 11.39 -18.99
C ALA A 303 17.61 12.47 -19.04
N LEU A 304 17.81 13.61 -18.37
CA LEU A 304 16.91 14.76 -18.43
C LEU A 304 16.74 15.28 -19.86
N ARG A 305 17.86 15.45 -20.61
CA ARG A 305 17.81 15.89 -22.01
C ARG A 305 17.13 14.89 -22.92
N ASP A 306 17.47 13.60 -22.77
CA ASP A 306 16.90 12.52 -23.59
C ASP A 306 15.40 12.35 -23.34
N ALA A 307 14.96 12.46 -22.08
CA ALA A 307 13.55 12.44 -21.71
C ALA A 307 12.81 13.68 -22.22
N ALA A 308 13.38 14.88 -22.07
CA ALA A 308 12.78 16.11 -22.57
C ALA A 308 12.60 16.09 -24.11
N GLY A 309 13.56 15.51 -24.84
CA GLY A 309 13.45 15.28 -26.28
C GLY A 309 12.28 14.38 -26.70
N GLN A 310 11.71 13.62 -25.77
CA GLN A 310 10.55 12.76 -25.94
C GLN A 310 9.26 13.37 -25.35
N GLY A 311 9.30 14.63 -24.91
CA GLY A 311 8.15 15.28 -24.26
C GLY A 311 7.92 14.80 -22.82
N ILE A 312 8.94 14.27 -22.14
CA ILE A 312 8.85 13.74 -20.78
C ILE A 312 9.61 14.66 -19.81
N LYS A 313 9.00 14.96 -18.66
CA LYS A 313 9.67 15.57 -17.50
C LYS A 313 10.02 14.46 -16.52
N LEU A 314 11.29 14.11 -16.45
CA LEU A 314 11.78 13.03 -15.59
C LEU A 314 11.83 13.49 -14.12
N LEU A 315 11.30 12.70 -13.20
CA LEU A 315 11.18 13.02 -11.77
C LEU A 315 12.15 12.19 -10.93
N GLY A 316 12.87 12.85 -10.01
CA GLY A 316 13.77 12.19 -9.05
C GLY A 316 14.97 11.48 -9.67
N VAL A 317 15.55 12.03 -10.74
CA VAL A 317 16.67 11.41 -11.47
C VAL A 317 17.92 11.27 -10.60
N ASP A 318 18.24 12.28 -9.79
CA ASP A 318 19.45 12.30 -8.97
C ASP A 318 19.38 11.23 -7.87
N SER A 319 18.28 11.21 -7.12
CA SER A 319 18.06 10.22 -6.06
C SER A 319 17.96 8.79 -6.60
N TRP A 320 17.40 8.60 -7.80
CA TRP A 320 17.40 7.30 -8.45
C TRP A 320 18.81 6.84 -8.86
N ALA A 321 19.62 7.71 -9.44
CA ALA A 321 21.00 7.39 -9.82
C ALA A 321 21.87 7.04 -8.59
N GLU A 322 21.70 7.78 -7.48
CA GLU A 322 22.34 7.48 -6.20
C GLU A 322 21.93 6.12 -5.64
N ASN A 323 20.62 5.81 -5.64
CA ASN A 323 20.09 4.54 -5.18
C ASN A 323 20.62 3.38 -6.03
N LEU A 324 20.63 3.52 -7.36
CA LEU A 324 21.16 2.50 -8.27
C LEU A 324 22.64 2.22 -8.01
N ARG A 325 23.45 3.26 -7.74
CA ARG A 325 24.85 3.08 -7.32
C ARG A 325 24.96 2.35 -5.98
N ALA A 326 24.13 2.73 -5.00
CA ALA A 326 24.14 2.11 -3.67
C ALA A 326 23.74 0.62 -3.72
N GLU A 327 22.74 0.26 -4.52
CA GLU A 327 22.32 -1.11 -4.77
C GLU A 327 23.45 -1.94 -5.41
N ARG A 328 24.09 -1.40 -6.45
CA ARG A 328 25.23 -2.07 -7.11
C ARG A 328 26.41 -2.28 -6.15
N ARG A 329 26.76 -1.27 -5.35
CA ARG A 329 27.78 -1.41 -4.29
C ARG A 329 27.41 -2.48 -3.26
N THR A 330 26.13 -2.58 -2.90
CA THR A 330 25.64 -3.62 -1.99
C THR A 330 25.76 -5.00 -2.62
N ALA A 331 25.47 -5.14 -3.92
CA ALA A 331 25.65 -6.38 -4.65
C ALA A 331 27.14 -6.81 -4.71
N VAL A 332 28.06 -5.88 -4.94
CA VAL A 332 29.52 -6.14 -4.92
C VAL A 332 29.97 -6.61 -3.52
N ARG A 333 29.49 -5.99 -2.44
CA ARG A 333 29.79 -6.45 -1.07
C ARG A 333 29.31 -7.88 -0.82
N ARG A 334 28.11 -8.23 -1.26
CA ARG A 334 27.58 -9.60 -1.15
C ARG A 334 28.41 -10.61 -1.96
N GLN A 335 28.88 -10.23 -3.15
CA GLN A 335 29.78 -11.07 -3.94
C GLN A 335 31.12 -11.29 -3.24
N LEU A 336 31.67 -10.25 -2.61
CA LEU A 336 32.91 -10.35 -1.82
C LEU A 336 32.74 -11.26 -0.59
N GLU A 337 31.62 -11.14 0.12
CA GLU A 337 31.28 -12.02 1.25
C GLU A 337 31.16 -13.49 0.83
N ALA A 338 30.47 -13.75 -0.28
CA ALA A 338 30.35 -15.10 -0.85
C ALA A 338 31.72 -15.67 -1.23
N LEU A 339 32.56 -14.90 -1.94
CA LEU A 339 33.92 -15.31 -2.30
C LEU A 339 34.77 -15.59 -1.06
N GLY A 340 34.63 -14.78 0.00
CA GLY A 340 35.32 -15.00 1.27
C GLY A 340 34.89 -16.29 1.96
N ALA A 341 33.60 -16.63 1.91
CA ALA A 341 33.08 -17.90 2.43
C ALA A 341 33.64 -19.10 1.65
N ASP A 342 33.66 -19.02 0.32
CA ASP A 342 34.20 -20.05 -0.56
C ASP A 342 35.71 -20.29 -0.30
N ILE A 343 36.48 -19.20 -0.16
CA ILE A 343 37.90 -19.29 0.22
C ILE A 343 38.05 -19.98 1.57
N GLY A 344 37.24 -19.61 2.56
CA GLY A 344 37.26 -20.24 3.88
C GLY A 344 36.93 -21.74 3.85
N GLU A 345 36.01 -22.17 2.98
CA GLU A 345 35.70 -23.59 2.78
C GLU A 345 36.86 -24.34 2.10
N MET A 346 37.43 -23.75 1.05
CA MET A 346 38.60 -24.30 0.37
C MET A 346 39.78 -24.46 1.34
N GLU A 347 40.05 -23.47 2.19
CA GLU A 347 41.11 -23.56 3.20
C GLU A 347 40.85 -24.65 4.25
N LYS A 348 39.60 -24.79 4.71
CA LYS A 348 39.18 -25.86 5.62
C LYS A 348 39.38 -27.24 5.00
N SER A 349 39.06 -27.40 3.72
CA SER A 349 39.25 -28.66 2.98
C SER A 349 40.73 -28.96 2.69
N LEU A 350 41.55 -27.92 2.52
CA LEU A 350 42.98 -28.05 2.24
C LEU A 350 43.78 -28.55 3.46
N LYS A 351 43.36 -28.21 4.68
CA LYS A 351 44.03 -28.63 5.92
C LYS A 351 44.11 -30.17 6.09
N PRO A 352 43.02 -30.95 6.02
CA PRO A 352 43.09 -32.42 6.11
C PRO A 352 43.83 -33.03 4.92
N MET A 353 43.75 -32.44 3.73
CA MET A 353 44.54 -32.89 2.58
C MET A 353 46.04 -32.72 2.81
N LYS A 354 46.48 -31.56 3.34
CA LYS A 354 47.86 -31.31 3.75
C LYS A 354 48.32 -32.33 4.80
N GLN A 355 47.47 -32.63 5.78
CA GLN A 355 47.78 -33.63 6.81
C GLN A 355 47.90 -35.05 6.24
N ARG A 356 46.95 -35.49 5.39
CA ARG A 356 46.99 -36.81 4.74
C ARG A 356 48.23 -36.94 3.86
N ARG A 357 48.58 -35.89 3.12
CA ARG A 357 49.81 -35.84 2.34
C ARG A 357 51.05 -36.02 3.24
N LYS A 358 51.13 -35.30 4.37
CA LYS A 358 52.22 -35.46 5.34
C LYS A 358 52.33 -36.91 5.82
N VAL A 359 51.21 -37.54 6.20
CA VAL A 359 51.17 -38.95 6.62
C VAL A 359 51.67 -39.91 5.52
N LEU A 360 51.29 -39.67 4.26
CA LEU A 360 51.77 -40.48 3.14
C LEU A 360 53.27 -40.31 2.90
N VAL A 361 53.79 -39.08 2.96
CA VAL A 361 55.23 -38.80 2.85
C VAL A 361 55.99 -39.48 3.99
N THR A 362 55.52 -39.34 5.23
CA THR A 362 56.06 -40.02 6.41
C THR A 362 56.09 -41.55 6.21
N ARG A 363 55.02 -42.14 5.66
CA ARG A 363 54.97 -43.58 5.38
C ARG A 363 56.00 -44.02 4.32
N VAL A 364 56.16 -43.26 3.23
CA VAL A 364 57.13 -43.55 2.17
C VAL A 364 58.55 -43.45 2.71
N LEU A 365 58.86 -42.45 3.52
CA LEU A 365 60.16 -42.30 4.18
C LEU A 365 60.51 -43.51 5.06
N GLY A 366 59.52 -44.20 5.63
CA GLY A 366 59.71 -45.41 6.44
C GLY A 366 59.95 -46.70 5.64
N TRP A 367 59.96 -46.66 4.31
CA TRP A 367 60.20 -47.85 3.47
C TRP A 367 61.70 -48.18 3.27
N ASP A 368 62.60 -47.37 3.84
CA ASP A 368 64.08 -47.53 3.72
C ASP A 368 64.58 -47.53 2.25
N GLU A 369 63.79 -46.95 1.34
CA GLU A 369 64.17 -46.72 -0.04
C GLU A 369 64.98 -45.40 -0.16
N GLN A 370 65.98 -45.35 -1.04
CA GLN A 370 66.88 -44.20 -1.21
C GLN A 370 66.24 -43.03 -2.00
N ASP A 371 64.97 -42.71 -1.71
CA ASP A 371 64.32 -41.55 -2.31
C ASP A 371 64.93 -40.24 -1.77
N THR A 372 65.36 -39.37 -2.69
CA THR A 372 65.85 -38.04 -2.33
C THR A 372 64.69 -37.12 -1.92
N ASP A 373 64.94 -36.14 -1.04
CA ASP A 373 63.91 -35.16 -0.64
C ASP A 373 63.37 -34.36 -1.83
N SER A 374 64.20 -34.15 -2.86
CA SER A 374 63.80 -33.46 -4.08
C SER A 374 62.83 -34.30 -4.93
N SER A 375 63.10 -35.60 -5.10
CA SER A 375 62.20 -36.51 -5.82
C SER A 375 60.87 -36.70 -5.10
N LEU A 376 60.91 -36.87 -3.78
CA LEU A 376 59.71 -37.05 -2.96
C LEU A 376 58.91 -35.75 -2.83
N GLY A 377 59.60 -34.62 -2.72
CA GLY A 377 58.98 -33.29 -2.74
C GLY A 377 58.24 -33.03 -4.05
N ARG A 378 58.85 -33.35 -5.20
CA ARG A 378 58.17 -33.24 -6.50
C ARG A 378 56.90 -34.11 -6.58
N LEU A 379 56.96 -35.36 -6.10
CA LEU A 379 55.82 -36.28 -6.13
C LEU A 379 54.68 -35.84 -5.20
N ALA A 380 55.01 -35.34 -4.02
CA ALA A 380 54.02 -34.83 -3.05
C ALA A 380 53.54 -33.40 -3.37
N GLY A 381 54.17 -32.69 -4.29
CA GLY A 381 53.94 -31.25 -4.48
C GLY A 381 54.33 -30.45 -3.23
N MET A 382 55.48 -30.78 -2.64
CA MET A 382 56.09 -30.15 -1.47
C MET A 382 57.50 -29.66 -1.82
N SER A 383 58.01 -28.65 -1.13
CA SER A 383 59.43 -28.28 -1.26
C SER A 383 60.31 -29.40 -0.67
N HIS A 384 61.51 -29.57 -1.21
CA HIS A 384 62.48 -30.53 -0.67
C HIS A 384 62.78 -30.25 0.81
N THR A 385 62.85 -28.98 1.22
CA THR A 385 63.01 -28.57 2.62
C THR A 385 61.88 -29.09 3.52
N ALA A 386 60.62 -28.96 3.09
CA ALA A 386 59.48 -29.44 3.87
C ALA A 386 59.46 -30.98 3.99
N VAL A 387 60.04 -31.70 3.04
CA VAL A 387 60.25 -33.15 3.14
C VAL A 387 61.40 -33.46 4.10
N GLY A 388 62.49 -32.70 4.02
CA GLY A 388 63.61 -32.76 4.97
C GLY A 388 63.15 -32.58 6.42
N ASP A 389 62.31 -31.58 6.70
CA ASP A 389 61.76 -31.34 8.03
C ASP A 389 60.94 -32.53 8.56
N ILE A 390 60.20 -33.23 7.68
CA ILE A 390 59.45 -34.45 8.04
C ILE A 390 60.43 -35.59 8.36
N ARG A 391 61.48 -35.75 7.55
CA ARG A 391 62.52 -36.77 7.74
C ARG A 391 63.28 -36.55 9.05
N GLU A 392 63.65 -35.31 9.34
CA GLU A 392 64.29 -34.94 10.60
C GLU A 392 63.38 -35.18 11.81
N ALA A 393 62.08 -34.87 11.70
CA ALA A 393 61.13 -35.15 12.76
C ALA A 393 61.00 -36.66 13.04
N LEU A 394 60.92 -37.48 11.99
CA LEU A 394 60.90 -38.94 12.11
C LEU A 394 62.17 -39.49 12.78
N ALA A 395 63.34 -39.02 12.35
CA ALA A 395 64.62 -39.46 12.94
C ALA A 395 64.74 -39.09 14.42
N LYS A 396 64.09 -38.01 14.88
CA LYS A 396 64.02 -37.63 16.29
C LYS A 396 63.07 -38.55 17.07
N ASP A 397 61.89 -38.82 16.52
CA ASP A 397 60.90 -39.72 17.14
C ASP A 397 61.42 -41.16 17.28
N ASP A 398 62.33 -41.62 16.42
CA ASP A 398 62.96 -42.95 16.52
C ASP A 398 64.08 -43.04 17.58
N THR A 399 64.58 -41.89 18.07
CA THR A 399 65.67 -41.83 19.08
C THR A 399 65.20 -41.62 20.52
N GLU A 400 63.91 -41.33 20.72
CA GLU A 400 63.24 -41.30 22.03
C GLU A 400 62.55 -42.64 22.34
#